data_AF-A0A419YAH4-F1
#
_entry.id   AF-A0A419YAH4-F1
#
_cell.length_a   1.000
_cell.length_b   1.000
_cell.length_c   1.000
_cell.angle_alpha   90.00
_cell.angle_beta   90.00
_cell.angle_gamma   90.00
#
_symmetry.space_group_name_H-M   'P 1'
#
loop_
_entity.id
_entity.type
_entity.pdbx_description
1 polymer ?
#
loop_
_entity_poly.entity_id
_entity_poly.type
_entity_poly.pdbx_seq_one_letter_code
_entity_poly.pdbx_strand_id
1 'polypeptide(L)'
;MNQPLTPAQQQTLQQLNTRIDQFVSLGSTAALTATGVLNGAAAGSVVAGEFHRRFQRLGDCLRGLGAKVVVADQLPEPMGANTVITNGAQPAVRYLQLRSSLVRPGATALTPRALTLVHELSHALDEAGIHPVKDYAYRKGWAWHHLTPELAACNADSFAEAAAQLAEQAEQRPGRYQVAGLVPAQRDALHLASASTDLGAALAWVDLLVNRAWLRSDDSAGLAADEFRNGAWAAKEAEWRADANWAALLRIEESLTAKGLIGSRYAGLLNTGLDEADKLTVRRIHQALTSLKGALDTLVLDPVTVGATREVVYTPATRTLTVPHAVTGEGTVALGERILRALISGLTPPAAGTTGVDVRPQLRQVVDRLVANDRPRERFALQPLWAAFRDRPVTRTDPAAWRALALDLKRAVLANTAALWQTIAADAAELATQPADKRQALPDLHLALAEDLELAEAIGAQREPTRAEFTQLIAALDAIAAAVTPLHADRRETYRELRLRLAPFAV
;
A
#
# COMPACT_ATOMS: atom_id res chain seq x y z
N MET A 1 -3.39 0.52 24.52
CA MET A 1 -3.03 -0.65 25.36
C MET A 1 -3.81 -1.83 24.81
N ASN A 2 -3.16 -2.98 24.59
CA ASN A 2 -3.82 -4.16 24.03
C ASN A 2 -4.85 -4.73 25.03
N GLN A 3 -6.02 -5.10 24.54
CA GLN A 3 -7.11 -5.65 25.34
C GLN A 3 -7.48 -7.07 24.87
N PRO A 4 -7.88 -7.98 25.76
CA PRO A 4 -8.44 -9.26 25.36
C PRO A 4 -9.76 -9.06 24.60
N LEU A 5 -10.09 -9.97 23.70
CA LEU A 5 -11.37 -9.98 22.99
C LEU A 5 -12.52 -10.25 23.96
N THR A 6 -13.58 -9.43 23.89
CA THR A 6 -14.87 -9.71 24.55
C THR A 6 -15.56 -10.94 23.94
N PRO A 7 -16.52 -11.59 24.62
CA PRO A 7 -17.22 -12.76 24.07
C PRO A 7 -17.88 -12.52 22.70
N ALA A 8 -18.49 -11.35 22.48
CA ALA A 8 -19.10 -10.99 21.20
C ALA A 8 -18.04 -10.79 20.08
N GLN A 9 -16.87 -10.24 20.43
CA GLN A 9 -15.75 -10.13 19.49
C GLN A 9 -15.14 -11.49 19.18
N GLN A 10 -15.08 -12.42 20.16
CA GLN A 10 -14.64 -13.80 19.93
C GLN A 10 -15.57 -14.53 18.95
N GLN A 11 -16.89 -14.38 19.09
CA GLN A 11 -17.84 -14.94 18.14
C GLN A 11 -17.64 -14.35 16.73
N THR A 12 -17.38 -13.06 16.64
CA THR A 12 -17.10 -12.40 15.37
C THR A 12 -15.78 -12.89 14.75
N LEU A 13 -14.74 -13.11 15.57
CA LEU A 13 -13.48 -13.70 15.12
C LEU A 13 -13.68 -15.13 14.59
N GLN A 14 -14.55 -15.93 15.22
CA GLN A 14 -14.91 -17.26 14.72
C GLN A 14 -15.59 -17.18 13.35
N GLN A 15 -16.48 -16.22 13.12
CA GLN A 15 -17.10 -16.00 11.81
C GLN A 15 -16.06 -15.62 10.74
N LEU A 16 -15.09 -14.77 11.10
CA LEU A 16 -13.99 -14.41 10.22
C LEU A 16 -13.10 -15.62 9.92
N ASN A 17 -12.81 -16.47 10.92
CA ASN A 17 -12.07 -17.71 10.71
C ASN A 17 -12.79 -18.66 9.76
N THR A 18 -14.11 -18.87 9.93
CA THR A 18 -14.91 -19.66 9.00
C THR A 18 -14.84 -19.09 7.59
N ARG A 19 -14.82 -17.76 7.44
CA ARG A 19 -14.69 -17.12 6.14
C ARG A 19 -13.30 -17.35 5.52
N ILE A 20 -12.24 -17.33 6.33
CA ILE A 20 -10.89 -17.68 5.88
C ILE A 20 -10.80 -19.15 5.46
N ASP A 21 -11.39 -20.07 6.23
CA ASP A 21 -11.45 -21.50 5.88
C ASP A 21 -12.18 -21.73 4.54
N GLN A 22 -13.17 -20.90 4.21
CA GLN A 22 -13.83 -20.91 2.89
C GLN A 22 -12.89 -20.47 1.77
N PHE A 23 -12.06 -19.43 1.96
CA PHE A 23 -11.06 -19.06 0.96
C PHE A 23 -10.05 -20.19 0.75
N VAL A 24 -9.58 -20.79 1.85
CA VAL A 24 -8.63 -21.90 1.84
C VAL A 24 -9.18 -23.10 1.07
N SER A 25 -10.46 -23.46 1.27
CA SER A 25 -11.07 -24.61 0.58
C SER A 25 -11.25 -24.39 -0.93
N LEU A 26 -11.40 -23.13 -1.36
CA LEU A 26 -11.43 -22.75 -2.79
C LEU A 26 -10.03 -22.73 -3.43
N GLY A 27 -9.00 -22.49 -2.62
CA GLY A 27 -7.63 -22.24 -3.07
C GLY A 27 -6.83 -23.49 -3.43
N SER A 28 -7.22 -24.22 -4.49
CA SER A 28 -6.35 -25.24 -5.08
C SER A 28 -5.11 -24.60 -5.75
N THR A 29 -4.02 -25.35 -5.97
CA THR A 29 -2.85 -24.84 -6.71
C THR A 29 -3.23 -24.21 -8.06
N ALA A 30 -4.14 -24.84 -8.80
CA ALA A 30 -4.62 -24.35 -10.09
C ALA A 30 -5.43 -23.05 -9.93
N ALA A 31 -6.36 -23.01 -8.96
CA ALA A 31 -7.18 -21.83 -8.70
C ALA A 31 -6.32 -20.64 -8.23
N LEU A 32 -5.38 -20.86 -7.32
CA LEU A 32 -4.45 -19.83 -6.86
C LEU A 32 -3.54 -19.33 -7.99
N THR A 33 -3.04 -20.22 -8.85
CA THR A 33 -2.24 -19.78 -10.01
C THR A 33 -3.07 -18.95 -10.98
N ALA A 34 -4.34 -19.32 -11.21
CA ALA A 34 -5.26 -18.62 -12.10
C ALA A 34 -5.58 -17.19 -11.63
N THR A 35 -5.36 -16.86 -10.35
CA THR A 35 -5.52 -15.47 -9.86
C THR A 35 -4.45 -14.52 -10.40
N GLY A 36 -3.36 -15.03 -10.97
CA GLY A 36 -2.28 -14.22 -11.53
C GLY A 36 -1.38 -13.52 -10.51
N VAL A 37 -1.65 -13.63 -9.20
CA VAL A 37 -0.91 -12.90 -8.14
C VAL A 37 0.57 -13.26 -8.05
N LEU A 38 0.99 -14.38 -8.63
CA LEU A 38 2.38 -14.84 -8.68
C LEU A 38 3.13 -14.38 -9.94
N ASN A 39 2.62 -13.35 -10.64
CA ASN A 39 3.30 -12.63 -11.72
C ASN A 39 4.01 -13.54 -12.74
N GLY A 40 3.28 -14.50 -13.33
CA GLY A 40 3.77 -15.38 -14.38
C GLY A 40 4.32 -16.75 -13.93
N ALA A 41 4.19 -17.10 -12.65
CA ALA A 41 4.48 -18.46 -12.19
C ALA A 41 3.64 -19.51 -12.94
N ALA A 42 4.29 -20.53 -13.51
CA ALA A 42 3.59 -21.64 -14.15
C ALA A 42 2.83 -22.50 -13.12
N ALA A 43 1.66 -23.01 -13.50
CA ALA A 43 0.92 -23.98 -12.70
C ALA A 43 1.78 -25.23 -12.48
N GLY A 44 1.97 -25.63 -11.22
CA GLY A 44 2.84 -26.76 -10.85
C GLY A 44 4.31 -26.42 -10.61
N SER A 45 4.71 -25.14 -10.75
CA SER A 45 6.03 -24.69 -10.31
C SER A 45 6.23 -24.85 -8.80
N VAL A 46 7.49 -24.94 -8.35
CA VAL A 46 7.83 -25.01 -6.92
C VAL A 46 7.24 -23.82 -6.15
N VAL A 47 7.35 -22.61 -6.72
CA VAL A 47 6.80 -21.37 -6.15
C VAL A 47 5.27 -21.46 -5.99
N ALA A 48 4.54 -21.93 -7.00
CA ALA A 48 3.09 -22.12 -6.91
C ALA A 48 2.72 -23.15 -5.83
N GLY A 49 3.48 -24.24 -5.72
CA GLY A 49 3.30 -25.26 -4.68
C GLY A 49 3.58 -24.74 -3.27
N GLU A 50 4.59 -23.89 -3.10
CA GLU A 50 4.92 -23.23 -1.83
C GLU A 50 3.85 -22.21 -1.42
N PHE A 51 3.41 -21.36 -2.36
CA PHE A 51 2.33 -20.41 -2.11
C PHE A 51 1.04 -21.12 -1.70
N HIS A 52 0.66 -22.18 -2.42
CA HIS A 52 -0.49 -23.01 -2.07
C HIS A 52 -0.36 -23.61 -0.66
N ARG A 53 0.79 -24.22 -0.33
CA ARG A 53 1.04 -24.79 1.01
C ARG A 53 0.91 -23.74 2.11
N ARG A 54 1.41 -22.52 1.87
CA ARG A 54 1.24 -21.38 2.80
C ARG A 54 -0.21 -20.96 2.93
N PHE A 55 -0.92 -20.85 1.81
CA PHE A 55 -2.30 -20.42 1.76
C PHE A 55 -3.19 -21.38 2.56
N GLN A 56 -2.95 -22.69 2.44
CA GLN A 56 -3.67 -23.72 3.20
C GLN A 56 -3.50 -23.61 4.73
N ARG A 57 -2.42 -22.99 5.22
CA ARG A 57 -2.15 -22.86 6.65
C ARG A 57 -2.84 -21.66 7.31
N LEU A 58 -3.48 -20.76 6.55
CA LEU A 58 -4.05 -19.53 7.10
C LEU A 58 -5.14 -19.79 8.16
N GLY A 59 -6.07 -20.72 7.90
CA GLY A 59 -7.14 -21.05 8.84
C GLY A 59 -6.63 -21.68 10.14
N ASP A 60 -5.67 -22.59 10.04
CA ASP A 60 -5.04 -23.21 11.22
C ASP A 60 -4.17 -22.23 11.99
N CYS A 61 -3.53 -21.28 11.28
CA CYS A 61 -2.74 -20.22 11.91
C CYS A 61 -3.60 -19.38 12.87
N LEU A 62 -4.77 -18.90 12.41
CA LEU A 62 -5.64 -18.10 13.28
C LEU A 62 -6.13 -18.89 14.50
N ARG A 63 -6.55 -20.15 14.31
CA ARG A 63 -6.91 -21.04 15.42
C ARG A 63 -5.77 -21.22 16.43
N GLY A 64 -4.54 -21.39 15.94
CA GLY A 64 -3.35 -21.59 16.75
C GLY A 64 -2.89 -20.38 17.57
N LEU A 65 -3.33 -19.16 17.24
CA LEU A 65 -2.94 -17.94 17.96
C LEU A 65 -3.63 -17.82 19.34
N GLY A 66 -4.86 -18.33 19.49
CA GLY A 66 -5.59 -18.34 20.76
C GLY A 66 -5.61 -16.96 21.46
N ALA A 67 -5.13 -16.91 22.71
CA ALA A 67 -5.08 -15.69 23.52
C ALA A 67 -4.13 -14.59 23.01
N LYS A 68 -3.36 -14.85 21.95
CA LYS A 68 -2.48 -13.85 21.32
C LYS A 68 -3.23 -12.90 20.39
N VAL A 69 -4.49 -13.19 20.05
CA VAL A 69 -5.34 -12.26 19.29
C VAL A 69 -5.95 -11.23 20.24
N VAL A 70 -5.64 -9.96 20.03
CA VAL A 70 -5.98 -8.86 20.95
C VAL A 70 -6.57 -7.66 20.21
N VAL A 71 -7.37 -6.85 20.90
CA VAL A 71 -7.87 -5.57 20.39
C VAL A 71 -6.86 -4.46 20.70
N ALA A 72 -6.57 -3.61 19.71
CA ALA A 72 -5.60 -2.53 19.79
C ALA A 72 -6.11 -1.29 19.04
N ASP A 73 -6.99 -0.52 19.66
CA ASP A 73 -7.55 0.69 19.02
C ASP A 73 -6.54 1.83 18.84
N GLN A 74 -5.36 1.72 19.45
CA GLN A 74 -4.25 2.65 19.24
C GLN A 74 -3.51 2.46 17.90
N LEU A 75 -3.80 1.42 17.13
CA LEU A 75 -3.21 1.27 15.79
C LEU A 75 -3.57 2.50 14.94
N PRO A 76 -2.64 2.99 14.09
CA PRO A 76 -2.92 4.09 13.18
C PRO A 76 -4.22 3.85 12.40
N GLU A 77 -4.96 4.92 12.11
CA GLU A 77 -6.25 4.80 11.44
C GLU A 77 -6.25 3.91 10.17
N PRO A 78 -5.27 4.04 9.25
CA PRO A 78 -5.23 3.22 8.04
C PRO A 78 -4.84 1.74 8.28
N MET A 79 -4.36 1.40 9.48
CA MET A 79 -3.90 0.05 9.84
C MET A 79 -5.02 -0.72 10.56
N GLY A 80 -5.74 -1.56 9.83
CA GLY A 80 -6.85 -2.34 10.39
C GLY A 80 -6.41 -3.39 11.42
N ALA A 81 -5.24 -3.99 11.20
CA ALA A 81 -4.62 -4.97 12.07
C ALA A 81 -3.10 -4.94 11.93
N ASN A 82 -2.39 -5.64 12.80
CA ASN A 82 -0.92 -5.73 12.80
C ASN A 82 -0.45 -7.03 13.46
N THR A 83 0.44 -7.77 12.80
CA THR A 83 1.12 -8.92 13.37
C THR A 83 2.44 -8.54 14.04
N VAL A 84 2.50 -8.69 15.37
CA VAL A 84 3.70 -8.43 16.18
C VAL A 84 4.47 -9.71 16.41
N ILE A 85 5.71 -9.78 15.92
CA ILE A 85 6.63 -10.91 16.11
C ILE A 85 7.77 -10.58 17.07
N THR A 86 8.36 -11.59 17.72
CA THR A 86 9.61 -11.43 18.45
C THR A 86 10.77 -11.22 17.48
N ASN A 87 11.82 -10.53 17.94
CA ASN A 87 13.08 -10.47 17.22
C ASN A 87 13.90 -11.75 17.44
N GLY A 88 14.91 -11.98 16.58
CA GLY A 88 15.87 -13.08 16.69
C GLY A 88 15.83 -14.07 15.52
N ALA A 89 16.65 -15.14 15.62
CA ALA A 89 16.83 -16.12 14.55
C ALA A 89 15.55 -16.93 14.22
N GLN A 90 14.69 -17.10 15.23
CA GLN A 90 13.39 -17.77 15.15
C GLN A 90 12.30 -16.83 15.69
N PRO A 91 11.80 -15.88 14.88
CA PRO A 91 10.74 -14.97 15.30
C PRO A 91 9.46 -15.75 15.56
N ALA A 92 8.80 -15.48 16.69
CA ALA A 92 7.53 -16.06 17.07
C ALA A 92 6.46 -14.97 17.20
N VAL A 93 5.22 -15.29 16.87
CA VAL A 93 4.10 -14.35 17.03
C VAL A 93 3.88 -14.05 18.51
N ARG A 94 3.98 -12.76 18.87
CA ARG A 94 3.62 -12.22 20.19
C ARG A 94 2.14 -11.92 20.25
N TYR A 95 1.65 -11.12 19.29
CA TYR A 95 0.26 -10.70 19.21
C TYR A 95 -0.18 -10.56 17.75
N LEU A 96 -1.45 -10.88 17.49
CA LEU A 96 -2.19 -10.36 16.35
C LEU A 96 -3.12 -9.26 16.88
N GLN A 97 -2.78 -8.01 16.56
CA GLN A 97 -3.50 -6.82 17.02
C GLN A 97 -4.58 -6.46 16.02
N LEU A 98 -5.82 -6.32 16.48
CA LEU A 98 -6.98 -5.97 15.64
C LEU A 98 -7.57 -4.65 16.12
N ARG A 99 -7.90 -3.72 15.21
CA ARG A 99 -8.79 -2.61 15.60
C ARG A 99 -10.18 -3.14 15.92
N SER A 100 -10.89 -2.49 16.84
CA SER A 100 -12.24 -2.88 17.25
C SER A 100 -13.21 -2.96 16.07
N SER A 101 -13.03 -2.13 15.04
CA SER A 101 -13.80 -2.15 13.79
C SER A 101 -13.73 -3.50 13.07
N LEU A 102 -12.58 -4.19 13.12
CA LEU A 102 -12.41 -5.51 12.49
C LEU A 102 -13.12 -6.64 13.22
N VAL A 103 -13.43 -6.52 14.51
CA VAL A 103 -14.12 -7.54 15.31
C VAL A 103 -15.45 -7.05 15.89
N ARG A 104 -15.96 -5.92 15.40
CA ARG A 104 -17.24 -5.34 15.80
C ARG A 104 -18.40 -6.34 15.54
N PRO A 105 -19.21 -6.66 16.57
CA PRO A 105 -20.40 -7.51 16.42
C PRO A 105 -21.44 -6.90 15.49
N GLY A 106 -22.18 -7.74 14.75
CA GLY A 106 -23.32 -7.32 13.92
C GLY A 106 -22.97 -6.58 12.62
N ALA A 107 -21.69 -6.36 12.34
CA ALA A 107 -21.24 -5.80 11.06
C ALA A 107 -21.39 -6.83 9.93
N THR A 108 -22.02 -6.41 8.82
CA THR A 108 -22.50 -7.29 7.74
C THR A 108 -21.43 -7.69 6.73
N ALA A 109 -20.40 -6.87 6.51
CA ALA A 109 -19.37 -7.13 5.51
C ALA A 109 -18.22 -7.99 6.07
N LEU A 110 -18.42 -9.32 6.15
CA LEU A 110 -17.40 -10.26 6.65
C LEU A 110 -16.22 -10.43 5.69
N THR A 111 -16.45 -10.49 4.37
CA THR A 111 -15.40 -10.75 3.39
C THR A 111 -14.27 -9.71 3.44
N PRO A 112 -14.51 -8.39 3.35
CA PRO A 112 -13.43 -7.40 3.40
C PRO A 112 -12.59 -7.47 4.69
N ARG A 113 -13.23 -7.72 5.83
CA ARG A 113 -12.55 -7.88 7.13
C ARG A 113 -11.69 -9.15 7.17
N ALA A 114 -12.19 -10.23 6.60
CA ALA A 114 -11.44 -11.48 6.47
C ALA A 114 -10.22 -11.29 5.56
N LEU A 115 -10.30 -10.50 4.49
CA LEU A 115 -9.16 -10.19 3.61
C LEU A 115 -8.06 -9.40 4.35
N THR A 116 -8.43 -8.44 5.20
CA THR A 116 -7.46 -7.76 6.09
C THR A 116 -6.77 -8.78 7.02
N LEU A 117 -7.51 -9.74 7.57
CA LEU A 117 -6.91 -10.78 8.41
C LEU A 117 -6.04 -11.75 7.61
N VAL A 118 -6.39 -12.10 6.37
CA VAL A 118 -5.56 -12.95 5.51
C VAL A 118 -4.18 -12.32 5.30
N HIS A 119 -4.13 -11.00 5.04
CA HIS A 119 -2.87 -10.25 4.96
C HIS A 119 -2.05 -10.44 6.24
N GLU A 120 -2.60 -10.09 7.40
CA GLU A 120 -1.86 -10.13 8.66
C GLU A 120 -1.47 -11.55 9.11
N LEU A 121 -2.34 -12.53 8.89
CA LEU A 121 -2.08 -13.93 9.23
C LEU A 121 -0.95 -14.53 8.40
N SER A 122 -0.77 -14.05 7.17
CA SER A 122 0.35 -14.50 6.34
C SER A 122 1.71 -14.18 6.98
N HIS A 123 1.83 -13.05 7.70
CA HIS A 123 3.03 -12.73 8.50
C HIS A 123 3.23 -13.63 9.71
N ALA A 124 2.16 -14.27 10.19
CA ALA A 124 2.16 -15.13 11.37
C ALA A 124 2.49 -16.60 11.07
N LEU A 125 2.69 -16.95 9.80
CA LEU A 125 3.09 -18.30 9.40
C LEU A 125 4.48 -18.64 9.95
N ASP A 126 4.57 -19.73 10.71
CA ASP A 126 5.85 -20.27 11.19
C ASP A 126 6.52 -21.07 10.08
N GLU A 127 7.70 -20.64 9.63
CA GLU A 127 8.35 -21.14 8.42
C GLU A 127 9.84 -21.33 8.62
N ALA A 128 10.21 -22.23 9.54
CA ALA A 128 11.61 -22.59 9.78
C ALA A 128 12.34 -22.91 8.46
N GLY A 129 13.38 -22.13 8.16
CA GLY A 129 14.25 -22.32 6.99
C GLY A 129 13.72 -21.77 5.66
N ILE A 130 12.51 -21.21 5.60
CA ILE A 130 11.95 -20.55 4.41
C ILE A 130 11.94 -19.03 4.64
N HIS A 131 12.12 -18.27 3.57
CA HIS A 131 12.03 -16.82 3.63
C HIS A 131 10.59 -16.37 4.01
N PRO A 132 10.40 -15.65 5.13
CA PRO A 132 9.06 -15.39 5.67
C PRO A 132 8.24 -14.43 4.80
N VAL A 133 6.92 -14.45 4.97
CA VAL A 133 6.01 -13.51 4.31
C VAL A 133 6.16 -12.09 4.89
N LYS A 134 6.34 -11.09 4.02
CA LYS A 134 6.60 -9.68 4.35
C LYS A 134 5.85 -8.72 3.42
N ASP A 135 5.89 -7.44 3.76
CA ASP A 135 5.33 -6.37 2.95
C ASP A 135 6.34 -5.89 1.91
N TYR A 136 6.40 -6.59 0.79
CA TYR A 136 7.23 -6.18 -0.34
C TYR A 136 6.53 -5.10 -1.16
N ALA A 137 5.29 -5.35 -1.56
CA ALA A 137 4.47 -4.41 -2.28
C ALA A 137 3.01 -4.52 -1.85
N TYR A 138 2.38 -3.37 -1.67
CA TYR A 138 0.94 -3.29 -1.42
C TYR A 138 0.17 -3.37 -2.75
N ARG A 139 -1.05 -3.94 -2.72
CA ARG A 139 -1.95 -4.06 -3.89
C ARG A 139 -2.31 -2.72 -4.52
N LYS A 140 -2.33 -1.66 -3.72
CA LYS A 140 -2.51 -0.27 -4.18
C LYS A 140 -1.24 0.39 -4.70
N GLY A 141 -0.08 -0.24 -4.55
CA GLY A 141 1.24 0.33 -4.87
C GLY A 141 1.70 0.05 -6.29
N TRP A 142 2.74 0.78 -6.69
CA TRP A 142 3.33 0.71 -8.03
C TRP A 142 4.15 -0.57 -8.25
N ALA A 143 4.74 -1.12 -7.20
CA ALA A 143 5.62 -2.28 -7.28
C ALA A 143 4.91 -3.63 -7.48
N TRP A 144 3.59 -3.67 -7.32
CA TRP A 144 2.78 -4.90 -7.29
C TRP A 144 3.04 -5.85 -8.48
N HIS A 145 2.89 -5.37 -9.72
CA HIS A 145 3.10 -6.16 -10.95
C HIS A 145 4.57 -6.41 -11.29
N HIS A 146 5.49 -5.93 -10.46
CA HIS A 146 6.93 -6.06 -10.65
C HIS A 146 7.59 -7.04 -9.68
N LEU A 147 6.84 -7.57 -8.69
CA LEU A 147 7.36 -8.64 -7.85
C LEU A 147 7.70 -9.86 -8.70
N THR A 148 8.84 -10.50 -8.44
CA THR A 148 9.12 -11.83 -9.01
C THR A 148 8.14 -12.85 -8.43
N PRO A 149 7.91 -13.99 -9.09
CA PRO A 149 7.10 -15.07 -8.54
C PRO A 149 7.45 -15.44 -7.09
N GLU A 150 8.75 -15.52 -6.78
CA GLU A 150 9.26 -15.87 -5.46
C GLU A 150 8.91 -14.80 -4.42
N LEU A 151 9.08 -13.52 -4.77
CA LEU A 151 8.71 -12.41 -3.87
C LEU A 151 7.21 -12.30 -3.69
N ALA A 152 6.42 -12.49 -4.74
CA ALA A 152 4.96 -12.51 -4.68
C ALA A 152 4.46 -13.65 -3.77
N ALA A 153 5.06 -14.84 -3.85
CA ALA A 153 4.74 -15.95 -2.94
C ALA A 153 5.11 -15.67 -1.47
N CYS A 154 5.94 -14.66 -1.23
CA CYS A 154 6.36 -14.17 0.09
C CYS A 154 5.78 -12.79 0.42
N ASN A 155 4.76 -12.32 -0.30
CA ASN A 155 4.16 -11.00 -0.10
C ASN A 155 2.76 -11.13 0.53
N ALA A 156 2.51 -10.46 1.66
CA ALA A 156 1.26 -10.61 2.40
C ALA A 156 0.03 -10.24 1.57
N ASP A 157 0.15 -9.17 0.80
CA ASP A 157 -0.94 -8.67 -0.04
C ASP A 157 -1.23 -9.60 -1.24
N SER A 158 -0.32 -10.50 -1.62
CA SER A 158 -0.57 -11.59 -2.59
C SER A 158 -1.54 -12.64 -2.05
N PHE A 159 -1.50 -12.92 -0.74
CA PHE A 159 -2.51 -13.78 -0.09
C PHE A 159 -3.88 -13.10 -0.06
N ALA A 160 -3.91 -11.82 0.30
CA ALA A 160 -5.16 -11.06 0.34
C ALA A 160 -5.80 -10.93 -1.05
N GLU A 161 -5.01 -10.69 -2.10
CA GLU A 161 -5.52 -10.63 -3.47
C GLU A 161 -6.04 -11.98 -3.96
N ALA A 162 -5.29 -13.07 -3.71
CA ALA A 162 -5.74 -14.40 -4.09
C ALA A 162 -7.07 -14.75 -3.40
N ALA A 163 -7.19 -14.47 -2.10
CA ALA A 163 -8.42 -14.67 -1.35
C ALA A 163 -9.58 -13.80 -1.88
N ALA A 164 -9.30 -12.54 -2.27
CA ALA A 164 -10.28 -11.65 -2.87
C ALA A 164 -10.84 -12.25 -4.16
N GLN A 165 -9.98 -12.64 -5.10
CA GLN A 165 -10.41 -13.20 -6.39
C GLN A 165 -11.14 -14.54 -6.24
N LEU A 166 -10.70 -15.42 -5.33
CA LEU A 166 -11.42 -16.66 -5.03
C LEU A 166 -12.83 -16.38 -4.46
N ALA A 167 -12.96 -15.38 -3.59
CA ALA A 167 -14.23 -14.97 -3.04
C ALA A 167 -15.16 -14.39 -4.12
N GLU A 168 -14.64 -13.55 -5.01
CA GLU A 168 -15.38 -13.00 -6.14
C GLU A 168 -15.89 -14.08 -7.08
N GLN A 169 -15.05 -15.07 -7.40
CA GLN A 169 -15.43 -16.22 -8.23
C GLN A 169 -16.54 -17.04 -7.57
N ALA A 170 -16.41 -17.35 -6.28
CA ALA A 170 -17.40 -18.12 -5.54
C ALA A 170 -18.73 -17.37 -5.37
N GLU A 171 -18.68 -16.05 -5.21
CA GLU A 171 -19.86 -15.19 -5.11
C GLU A 171 -20.46 -14.78 -6.46
N GLN A 172 -19.76 -15.05 -7.56
CA GLN A 172 -20.08 -14.56 -8.92
C GLN A 172 -20.16 -13.03 -8.99
N ARG A 173 -19.22 -12.36 -8.30
CA ARG A 173 -19.14 -10.89 -8.19
C ARG A 173 -17.74 -10.39 -8.52
N PRO A 174 -17.33 -10.38 -9.80
CA PRO A 174 -15.99 -9.95 -10.22
C PRO A 174 -15.75 -8.49 -9.83
N GLY A 175 -14.54 -8.19 -9.35
CA GLY A 175 -14.09 -6.83 -8.99
C GLY A 175 -14.63 -6.27 -7.68
N ARG A 176 -15.49 -7.00 -6.94
CA ARG A 176 -16.09 -6.54 -5.69
C ARG A 176 -15.07 -6.30 -4.56
N TYR A 177 -14.03 -7.11 -4.51
CA TYR A 177 -13.03 -7.15 -3.44
C TYR A 177 -11.62 -6.80 -3.91
N GLN A 178 -11.44 -6.59 -5.22
CA GLN A 178 -10.22 -6.06 -5.81
C GLN A 178 -9.96 -4.61 -5.36
N VAL A 179 -8.68 -4.23 -5.37
CA VAL A 179 -8.25 -2.87 -5.02
C VAL A 179 -8.33 -1.97 -6.25
N ALA A 180 -9.44 -1.25 -6.38
CA ALA A 180 -9.60 -0.18 -7.38
C ALA A 180 -8.99 1.15 -6.90
N GLY A 181 -8.79 2.07 -7.83
CA GLY A 181 -8.36 3.45 -7.57
C GLY A 181 -7.35 4.00 -8.57
N LEU A 182 -6.99 5.26 -8.36
CA LEU A 182 -6.08 6.04 -9.21
C LEU A 182 -4.76 5.33 -9.52
N VAL A 183 -4.04 4.85 -8.51
CA VAL A 183 -2.72 4.22 -8.69
C VAL A 183 -2.82 2.85 -9.37
N PRO A 184 -3.68 1.91 -8.91
CA PRO A 184 -3.91 0.66 -9.63
C PRO A 184 -4.23 0.85 -11.11
N ALA A 185 -5.14 1.78 -11.46
CA ALA A 185 -5.53 2.05 -12.83
C ALA A 185 -4.35 2.50 -13.72
N GLN A 186 -3.55 3.46 -13.24
CA GLN A 186 -2.38 3.95 -13.97
C GLN A 186 -1.27 2.90 -14.05
N ARG A 187 -1.06 2.14 -12.99
CA ARG A 187 -0.07 1.05 -12.95
C ARG A 187 -0.42 -0.03 -13.97
N ASP A 188 -1.68 -0.43 -14.07
CA ASP A 188 -2.13 -1.45 -15.01
C ASP A 188 -1.95 -0.98 -16.47
N ALA A 189 -2.25 0.28 -16.76
CA ALA A 189 -1.96 0.89 -18.06
C ALA A 189 -0.45 0.92 -18.38
N LEU A 190 0.41 1.26 -17.42
CA LEU A 190 1.87 1.21 -17.59
C LEU A 190 2.40 -0.21 -17.76
N HIS A 191 1.79 -1.19 -17.10
CA HIS A 191 2.15 -2.60 -17.26
C HIS A 191 1.90 -3.07 -18.69
N LEU A 192 0.73 -2.73 -19.26
CA LEU A 192 0.41 -3.00 -20.67
C LEU A 192 1.36 -2.27 -21.63
N ALA A 193 1.78 -1.05 -21.28
CA ALA A 193 2.73 -0.27 -22.06
C ALA A 193 4.21 -0.62 -21.82
N SER A 194 4.52 -1.64 -21.01
CA SER A 194 5.87 -1.88 -20.49
C SER A 194 6.96 -2.15 -21.55
N ALA A 195 6.58 -2.57 -22.76
CA ALA A 195 7.51 -2.72 -23.88
C ALA A 195 7.92 -1.38 -24.54
N SER A 196 7.20 -0.30 -24.24
CA SER A 196 7.34 1.01 -24.90
C SER A 196 7.83 2.13 -23.97
N THR A 197 7.93 1.88 -22.67
CA THR A 197 8.34 2.86 -21.66
C THR A 197 8.94 2.21 -20.42
N ASP A 198 9.88 2.92 -19.79
CA ASP A 198 10.47 2.54 -18.50
C ASP A 198 9.74 3.15 -17.29
N LEU A 199 8.72 3.99 -17.50
CA LEU A 199 8.06 4.77 -16.44
C LEU A 199 7.42 3.88 -15.37
N GLY A 200 6.72 2.81 -15.75
CA GLY A 200 6.13 1.87 -14.79
C GLY A 200 7.19 1.20 -13.89
N ALA A 201 8.27 0.71 -14.52
CA ALA A 201 9.39 0.11 -13.79
C ALA A 201 10.10 1.13 -12.88
N ALA A 202 10.22 2.40 -13.32
CA ALA A 202 10.82 3.46 -12.52
C ALA A 202 9.98 3.78 -11.28
N LEU A 203 8.66 3.86 -11.41
CA LEU A 203 7.75 4.06 -10.28
C LEU A 203 7.74 2.87 -9.32
N ALA A 204 7.77 1.64 -9.84
CA ALA A 204 7.90 0.43 -9.04
C ALA A 204 9.22 0.40 -8.23
N TRP A 205 10.33 0.81 -8.84
CA TRP A 205 11.62 0.93 -8.17
C TRP A 205 11.58 1.97 -7.05
N VAL A 206 10.97 3.14 -7.29
CA VAL A 206 10.79 4.19 -6.26
C VAL A 206 9.90 3.69 -5.12
N ASP A 207 8.77 3.06 -5.44
CA ASP A 207 7.83 2.54 -4.44
C ASP A 207 8.48 1.49 -3.55
N LEU A 208 9.28 0.56 -4.11
CA LEU A 208 10.04 -0.39 -3.30
C LEU A 208 11.07 0.30 -2.40
N LEU A 209 11.85 1.25 -2.93
CA LEU A 209 12.84 1.96 -2.11
C LEU A 209 12.20 2.72 -0.95
N VAL A 210 11.13 3.47 -1.24
CA VAL A 210 10.41 4.25 -0.23
C VAL A 210 9.73 3.31 0.77
N ASN A 211 9.10 2.22 0.32
CA ASN A 211 8.49 1.23 1.20
C ASN A 211 9.50 0.61 2.17
N ARG A 212 10.66 0.17 1.67
CA ARG A 212 11.71 -0.41 2.50
C ARG A 212 12.32 0.62 3.47
N ALA A 213 12.56 1.85 3.01
CA ALA A 213 13.03 2.93 3.86
C ALA A 213 12.01 3.29 4.96
N TRP A 214 10.73 3.35 4.60
CA TRP A 214 9.62 3.66 5.52
C TRP A 214 9.52 2.62 6.63
N LEU A 215 9.46 1.32 6.30
CA LEU A 215 9.47 0.23 7.29
C LEU A 215 10.71 0.27 8.18
N ARG A 216 11.89 0.54 7.60
CA ARG A 216 13.13 0.58 8.37
C ARG A 216 13.26 1.82 9.25
N SER A 217 12.63 2.93 8.86
CA SER A 217 12.56 4.14 9.68
C SER A 217 11.66 3.96 10.90
N ASP A 218 10.61 3.15 10.80
CA ASP A 218 9.77 2.79 11.94
C ASP A 218 10.55 1.96 12.97
N ASP A 219 11.28 0.93 12.52
CA ASP A 219 12.22 0.18 13.38
C ASP A 219 13.22 1.12 14.08
N SER A 220 13.76 2.10 13.33
CA SER A 220 14.73 3.06 13.85
C SER A 220 14.11 4.01 14.87
N ALA A 221 12.86 4.43 14.68
CA ALA A 221 12.10 5.22 15.65
C ALA A 221 11.83 4.42 16.94
N GLY A 222 11.54 3.13 16.81
CA GLY A 222 11.44 2.22 17.95
C GLY A 222 12.75 2.15 18.75
N LEU A 223 13.88 1.89 18.07
CA LEU A 223 15.20 1.85 18.72
C LEU A 223 15.60 3.20 19.33
N ALA A 224 15.26 4.33 18.69
CA ALA A 224 15.54 5.65 19.22
C ALA A 224 14.77 5.94 20.52
N ALA A 225 13.57 5.37 20.67
CA ALA A 225 12.76 5.52 21.88
C ALA A 225 13.28 4.70 23.08
N ASP A 226 14.11 3.68 22.84
CA ASP A 226 14.65 2.83 23.90
C ASP A 226 15.66 3.56 24.78
N GLU A 227 15.43 3.50 26.09
CA GLU A 227 16.33 3.94 27.14
C GLU A 227 16.73 2.76 28.03
N PHE A 228 18.00 2.71 28.42
CA PHE A 228 18.53 1.66 29.28
C PHE A 228 19.15 2.26 30.52
N ARG A 229 19.01 1.61 31.68
CA ARG A 229 19.77 1.99 32.87
C ARG A 229 21.27 2.02 32.55
N ASN A 230 21.99 3.03 33.02
CA ASN A 230 23.41 3.24 32.70
C ASN A 230 24.26 1.97 32.88
N GLY A 231 24.08 1.23 33.98
CA GLY A 231 24.82 -0.01 34.27
C GLY A 231 24.48 -1.21 33.37
N ALA A 232 23.37 -1.16 32.62
CA ALA A 232 22.97 -2.22 31.69
C ALA A 232 23.33 -1.90 30.23
N TRP A 233 23.67 -0.64 29.92
CA TRP A 233 23.90 -0.19 28.55
C TRP A 233 25.01 -0.96 27.84
N ALA A 234 26.19 -1.12 28.47
CA ALA A 234 27.33 -1.80 27.82
C ALA A 234 27.00 -3.25 27.41
N ALA A 235 26.28 -3.98 28.27
CA ALA A 235 25.83 -5.34 27.94
C ALA A 235 24.79 -5.33 26.81
N LYS A 236 23.86 -4.36 26.83
CA LYS A 236 22.83 -4.24 25.81
C LYS A 236 23.38 -3.83 24.45
N GLU A 237 24.34 -2.92 24.42
CA GLU A 237 25.02 -2.53 23.19
C GLU A 237 25.78 -3.70 22.58
N ALA A 238 26.49 -4.50 23.40
CA ALA A 238 27.16 -5.72 22.94
C ALA A 238 26.17 -6.74 22.37
N GLU A 239 25.02 -6.94 23.03
CA GLU A 239 23.92 -7.78 22.53
C GLU A 239 23.41 -7.29 21.16
N TRP A 240 23.15 -5.99 21.04
CA TRP A 240 22.69 -5.37 19.79
C TRP A 240 23.72 -5.47 18.65
N ARG A 241 25.01 -5.31 18.94
CA ARG A 241 26.07 -5.46 17.93
C ARG A 241 26.25 -6.91 17.48
N ALA A 242 25.92 -7.89 18.32
CA ALA A 242 25.97 -9.32 17.98
C ALA A 242 24.79 -9.79 17.11
N ASP A 243 23.65 -9.11 17.17
CA ASP A 243 22.49 -9.40 16.33
C ASP A 243 22.52 -8.60 15.01
N ALA A 244 22.41 -9.28 13.87
CA ALA A 244 22.55 -8.63 12.57
C ALA A 244 21.49 -7.56 12.27
N ASN A 245 20.28 -7.68 12.81
CA ASN A 245 19.21 -6.71 12.61
C ASN A 245 19.43 -5.46 13.46
N TRP A 246 19.78 -5.63 14.74
CA TRP A 246 20.11 -4.54 15.65
C TRP A 246 21.39 -3.81 15.24
N ALA A 247 22.44 -4.54 14.84
CA ALA A 247 23.66 -3.95 14.32
C ALA A 247 23.42 -3.09 13.07
N ALA A 248 22.43 -3.45 12.23
CA ALA A 248 22.03 -2.65 11.09
C ALA A 248 21.30 -1.36 11.50
N LEU A 249 20.49 -1.38 12.57
CA LEU A 249 19.87 -0.17 13.14
C LEU A 249 20.92 0.76 13.75
N LEU A 250 21.90 0.20 14.49
CA LEU A 250 23.02 0.99 15.02
C LEU A 250 23.81 1.68 13.90
N ARG A 251 24.04 1.01 12.77
CA ARG A 251 24.68 1.64 11.59
C ARG A 251 23.87 2.76 10.95
N ILE A 252 22.55 2.76 11.12
CA ILE A 252 21.68 3.88 10.71
C ILE A 252 21.87 5.03 11.70
N GLU A 253 21.75 4.77 13.01
CA GLU A 253 21.98 5.76 14.08
C GLU A 253 23.36 6.43 13.94
N GLU A 254 24.44 5.64 13.84
CA GLU A 254 25.82 6.11 13.63
C GLU A 254 25.94 7.00 12.37
N SER A 255 25.20 6.68 11.31
CA SER A 255 25.22 7.50 10.08
C SER A 255 24.44 8.80 10.22
N LEU A 256 23.38 8.84 11.03
CA LEU A 256 22.65 10.06 11.33
C LEU A 256 23.51 10.97 12.23
N THR A 257 24.20 10.39 13.22
CA THR A 257 25.17 11.10 14.07
C THR A 257 26.31 11.69 13.26
N ALA A 258 26.93 10.90 12.36
CA ALA A 258 28.02 11.37 11.50
C ALA A 258 27.61 12.53 10.56
N LYS A 259 26.31 12.63 10.24
CA LYS A 259 25.75 13.73 9.43
C LYS A 259 25.31 14.93 10.27
N GLY A 260 25.46 14.88 11.60
CA GLY A 260 24.98 15.92 12.51
C GLY A 260 23.47 16.06 12.54
N LEU A 261 22.72 15.02 12.14
CA LEU A 261 21.26 15.02 12.21
C LEU A 261 20.77 14.70 13.62
N ILE A 262 21.53 13.89 14.37
CA ILE A 262 21.30 13.58 15.78
C ILE A 262 22.64 13.59 16.55
N GLY A 263 22.57 13.67 17.87
CA GLY A 263 23.70 13.45 18.78
C GLY A 263 24.10 11.98 18.93
N SER A 264 25.11 11.75 19.77
CA SER A 264 25.40 10.40 20.29
C SER A 264 24.49 10.11 21.49
N ARG A 265 24.19 8.83 21.75
CA ARG A 265 23.54 8.45 23.01
C ARG A 265 24.37 8.95 24.19
N TYR A 266 23.75 9.68 25.10
CA TYR A 266 24.41 10.21 26.28
C TYR A 266 23.97 9.44 27.53
N ALA A 267 24.87 9.29 28.50
CA ALA A 267 24.55 8.76 29.81
C ALA A 267 23.95 9.90 30.66
N GLY A 268 22.62 9.89 30.81
CA GLY A 268 21.91 10.78 31.73
C GLY A 268 22.10 10.35 33.19
N LEU A 269 21.32 10.96 34.10
CA LEU A 269 21.43 10.70 35.54
C LEU A 269 21.19 9.22 35.91
N LEU A 270 20.26 8.55 35.20
CA LEU A 270 19.89 7.16 35.46
C LEU A 270 19.96 6.26 34.22
N ASN A 271 19.73 6.83 33.04
CA ASN A 271 19.58 6.09 31.79
C ASN A 271 20.49 6.62 30.67
N THR A 272 20.94 5.72 29.81
CA THR A 272 21.59 6.00 28.53
C THR A 272 20.53 5.95 27.42
N GLY A 273 20.50 6.99 26.58
CA GLY A 273 19.57 7.11 25.48
C GLY A 273 19.88 8.29 24.56
N LEU A 274 19.05 8.48 23.53
CA LEU A 274 19.03 9.71 22.74
C LEU A 274 18.29 10.81 23.51
N ASP A 275 18.60 12.07 23.26
CA ASP A 275 17.83 13.18 23.84
C ASP A 275 16.46 13.33 23.13
N GLU A 276 15.57 14.13 23.70
CA GLU A 276 14.23 14.31 23.12
C GLU A 276 14.25 14.99 21.74
N ALA A 277 15.26 15.81 21.44
CA ALA A 277 15.41 16.48 20.15
C ALA A 277 15.87 15.49 19.06
N ASP A 278 16.77 14.57 19.41
CA ASP A 278 17.25 13.48 18.57
C ASP A 278 16.13 12.47 18.30
N LYS A 279 15.42 12.04 19.34
CA LYS A 279 14.22 11.19 19.22
C LYS A 279 13.18 11.86 18.31
N LEU A 280 12.96 13.17 18.47
CA LEU A 280 12.06 13.93 17.60
C LEU A 280 12.56 13.95 16.16
N THR A 281 13.86 14.11 15.93
CA THR A 281 14.45 14.10 14.58
C THR A 281 14.28 12.74 13.90
N VAL A 282 14.49 11.62 14.60
CA VAL A 282 14.22 10.28 14.07
C VAL A 282 12.73 10.10 13.74
N ARG A 283 11.83 10.56 14.62
CA ARG A 283 10.38 10.57 14.32
C ARG A 283 10.03 11.41 13.10
N ARG A 284 10.69 12.56 12.90
CA ARG A 284 10.50 13.41 11.71
C ARG A 284 10.97 12.75 10.42
N ILE A 285 12.06 11.97 10.46
CA ILE A 285 12.50 11.16 9.33
C ILE A 285 11.38 10.16 8.96
N HIS A 286 10.84 9.44 9.93
CA HIS A 286 9.74 8.50 9.70
C HIS A 286 8.48 9.20 9.17
N GLN A 287 8.12 10.38 9.70
CA GLN A 287 7.00 11.18 9.21
C GLN A 287 7.21 11.61 7.75
N ALA A 288 8.41 12.08 7.38
CA ALA A 288 8.73 12.45 6.02
C ALA A 288 8.63 11.26 5.05
N LEU A 289 9.06 10.06 5.47
CA LEU A 289 8.92 8.83 4.68
C LEU A 289 7.45 8.37 4.58
N THR A 290 6.67 8.53 5.63
CA THR A 290 5.21 8.33 5.60
C THR A 290 4.55 9.29 4.60
N SER A 291 4.96 10.56 4.56
CA SER A 291 4.47 11.52 3.55
C SER A 291 4.91 11.16 2.13
N LEU A 292 6.13 10.67 1.93
CA LEU A 292 6.57 10.15 0.62
C LEU A 292 5.75 8.94 0.18
N LYS A 293 5.48 8.00 1.08
CA LYS A 293 4.62 6.84 0.79
C LYS A 293 3.20 7.29 0.45
N GLY A 294 2.64 8.25 1.20
CA GLY A 294 1.33 8.82 0.91
C GLY A 294 1.26 9.56 -0.44
N ALA A 295 2.33 10.26 -0.83
CA ALA A 295 2.43 10.90 -2.14
C ALA A 295 2.43 9.86 -3.28
N LEU A 296 3.17 8.75 -3.13
CA LEU A 296 3.16 7.65 -4.09
C LEU A 296 1.79 6.96 -4.20
N ASP A 297 1.08 6.80 -3.08
CA ASP A 297 -0.23 6.15 -3.01
C ASP A 297 -1.35 6.97 -3.67
N THR A 298 -1.12 8.26 -3.95
CA THR A 298 -2.13 9.20 -4.48
C THR A 298 -1.66 9.94 -5.72
N LEU A 299 -0.58 9.47 -6.34
CA LEU A 299 0.12 10.13 -7.43
C LEU A 299 -0.70 10.13 -8.73
N VAL A 300 -0.89 11.31 -9.33
CA VAL A 300 -1.43 11.49 -10.68
C VAL A 300 -0.25 11.68 -11.64
N LEU A 301 -0.09 10.78 -12.60
CA LEU A 301 0.98 10.88 -13.61
C LEU A 301 0.54 11.79 -14.76
N ASP A 302 1.43 12.69 -15.14
CA ASP A 302 1.25 13.58 -16.28
C ASP A 302 2.48 13.52 -17.21
N PRO A 303 2.55 12.53 -18.13
CA PRO A 303 3.59 12.50 -19.14
C PRO A 303 3.41 13.64 -20.14
N VAL A 304 4.40 14.53 -20.25
CA VAL A 304 4.30 15.72 -21.12
C VAL A 304 5.31 15.67 -22.27
N THR A 305 4.89 16.17 -23.43
CA THR A 305 5.75 16.29 -24.63
C THR A 305 6.36 17.68 -24.81
N VAL A 306 5.92 18.66 -24.02
CA VAL A 306 6.29 20.07 -24.17
C VAL A 306 7.45 20.40 -23.23
N GLY A 307 8.47 21.08 -23.77
CA GLY A 307 9.65 21.53 -23.04
C GLY A 307 10.88 20.67 -23.31
N ALA A 308 12.02 21.31 -23.52
CA ALA A 308 13.32 20.63 -23.64
C ALA A 308 13.91 20.24 -22.26
N THR A 309 13.18 20.46 -21.17
CA THR A 309 13.66 20.21 -19.81
C THR A 309 13.61 18.71 -19.51
N ARG A 310 14.60 18.22 -18.74
CA ARG A 310 14.63 16.86 -18.17
C ARG A 310 14.16 16.86 -16.70
N GLU A 311 13.49 17.93 -16.30
CA GLU A 311 13.10 18.15 -14.92
C GLU A 311 11.77 17.45 -14.66
N VAL A 312 11.80 16.43 -13.81
CA VAL A 312 10.58 15.80 -13.28
C VAL A 312 10.11 16.65 -12.10
N VAL A 313 8.84 17.03 -12.10
CA VAL A 313 8.27 17.93 -11.08
C VAL A 313 7.08 17.27 -10.42
N TYR A 314 7.07 17.24 -9.10
CA TYR A 314 5.91 16.82 -8.32
C TYR A 314 5.24 18.06 -7.71
N THR A 315 3.94 18.22 -7.95
CA THR A 315 3.12 19.31 -7.42
C THR A 315 2.20 18.77 -6.32
N PRO A 316 2.48 19.04 -5.03
CA PRO A 316 1.75 18.42 -3.91
C PRO A 316 0.27 18.81 -3.85
N ALA A 317 -0.06 20.04 -4.25
CA ALA A 317 -1.42 20.56 -4.20
C ALA A 317 -2.36 19.77 -5.12
N THR A 318 -1.87 19.34 -6.29
CA THR A 318 -2.64 18.57 -7.28
C THR A 318 -2.25 17.09 -7.30
N ARG A 319 -1.26 16.68 -6.48
CA ARG A 319 -0.67 15.35 -6.43
C ARG A 319 -0.10 14.88 -7.78
N THR A 320 0.23 15.83 -8.65
CA THR A 320 0.63 15.55 -10.04
C THR A 320 2.14 15.40 -10.16
N LEU A 321 2.60 14.35 -10.83
CA LEU A 321 3.98 14.16 -11.25
C LEU A 321 4.09 14.39 -12.76
N THR A 322 4.63 15.55 -13.12
CA THR A 322 4.91 15.88 -14.52
C THR A 322 6.22 15.23 -14.95
N VAL A 323 6.16 14.39 -15.98
CA VAL A 323 7.32 13.64 -16.51
C VAL A 323 7.58 14.04 -17.96
N PRO A 324 8.59 14.88 -18.24
CA PRO A 324 8.89 15.31 -19.60
C PRO A 324 9.40 14.19 -20.48
N HIS A 325 9.00 14.17 -21.76
CA HIS A 325 9.48 13.23 -22.77
C HIS A 325 11.02 13.15 -22.87
N ALA A 326 11.72 14.24 -22.56
CA ALA A 326 13.18 14.31 -22.61
C ALA A 326 13.91 13.37 -21.63
N VAL A 327 13.21 12.80 -20.64
CA VAL A 327 13.76 11.79 -19.71
C VAL A 327 13.65 10.36 -20.25
N THR A 328 12.92 10.15 -21.36
CA THR A 328 12.85 8.84 -22.00
C THR A 328 14.24 8.39 -22.46
N GLY A 329 14.51 7.09 -22.37
CA GLY A 329 15.83 6.54 -22.71
C GLY A 329 16.93 6.78 -21.66
N GLU A 330 16.59 7.17 -20.42
CA GLU A 330 17.55 7.19 -19.30
C GLU A 330 17.70 5.82 -18.61
N GLY A 331 16.72 4.93 -18.80
CA GLY A 331 16.60 3.67 -18.07
C GLY A 331 15.87 3.81 -16.74
N THR A 332 15.42 2.68 -16.19
CA THR A 332 14.56 2.60 -15.01
C THR A 332 15.12 3.29 -13.77
N VAL A 333 16.37 2.99 -13.40
CA VAL A 333 16.96 3.51 -12.15
C VAL A 333 17.20 5.03 -12.23
N ALA A 334 17.73 5.52 -13.35
CA ALA A 334 17.99 6.95 -13.52
C ALA A 334 16.69 7.78 -13.53
N LEU A 335 15.64 7.29 -14.20
CA LEU A 335 14.33 7.91 -14.15
C LEU A 335 13.73 7.84 -12.73
N GLY A 336 13.83 6.69 -12.06
CA GLY A 336 13.39 6.53 -10.68
C GLY A 336 14.05 7.51 -9.72
N GLU A 337 15.36 7.75 -9.86
CA GLU A 337 16.09 8.75 -9.07
C GLU A 337 15.55 10.17 -9.25
N ARG A 338 15.19 10.56 -10.48
CA ARG A 338 14.55 11.86 -10.75
C ARG A 338 13.19 11.95 -10.09
N ILE A 339 12.38 10.91 -10.21
CA ILE A 339 11.05 10.84 -9.59
C ILE A 339 11.17 10.96 -8.07
N LEU A 340 12.04 10.17 -7.43
CA LEU A 340 12.24 10.23 -5.98
C LEU A 340 12.70 11.62 -5.52
N ARG A 341 13.62 12.27 -6.25
CA ARG A 341 14.05 13.64 -5.94
C ARG A 341 12.91 14.65 -6.10
N ALA A 342 12.11 14.54 -7.14
CA ALA A 342 10.94 15.39 -7.34
C ALA A 342 9.94 15.26 -6.18
N LEU A 343 9.66 14.02 -5.76
CA LEU A 343 8.79 13.74 -4.61
C LEU A 343 9.34 14.31 -3.31
N ILE A 344 10.65 14.14 -3.04
CA ILE A 344 11.33 14.71 -1.86
C ILE A 344 11.26 16.25 -1.86
N SER A 345 11.54 16.88 -3.00
CA SER A 345 11.49 18.34 -3.14
C SER A 345 10.07 18.91 -2.96
N GLY A 346 9.05 18.14 -3.33
CA GLY A 346 7.65 18.52 -3.12
C GLY A 346 7.14 18.32 -1.69
N LEU A 347 7.90 17.70 -0.78
CA LEU A 347 7.44 17.57 0.61
C LEU A 347 7.30 18.93 1.28
N THR A 348 6.14 19.16 1.91
CA THR A 348 5.85 20.36 2.69
C THR A 348 6.93 20.56 3.76
N PRO A 349 7.57 21.75 3.84
CA PRO A 349 8.51 22.04 4.90
C PRO A 349 7.84 21.96 6.27
N PRO A 350 8.59 21.59 7.33
CA PRO A 350 8.08 21.75 8.69
C PRO A 350 7.73 23.24 8.95
N ALA A 351 6.67 23.48 9.72
CA ALA A 351 6.21 24.84 10.00
C ALA A 351 7.32 25.69 10.65
N ALA A 352 7.37 26.99 10.31
CA ALA A 352 8.33 27.92 10.87
C ALA A 352 8.22 27.95 12.42
N GLY A 353 9.36 27.89 13.10
CA GLY A 353 9.43 27.87 14.57
C GLY A 353 9.34 26.47 15.21
N THR A 354 9.26 25.40 14.42
CA THR A 354 9.39 24.04 14.95
C THR A 354 10.85 23.75 15.35
N THR A 355 11.06 23.29 16.59
CA THR A 355 12.39 22.91 17.10
C THR A 355 12.89 21.63 16.43
N GLY A 356 14.06 21.64 15.80
CA GLY A 356 14.71 20.45 15.20
C GLY A 356 15.17 20.65 13.76
N VAL A 357 15.98 19.72 13.25
CA VAL A 357 16.65 19.83 11.94
C VAL A 357 15.66 19.60 10.78
N ASP A 358 15.71 20.43 9.74
CA ASP A 358 15.03 20.13 8.47
C ASP A 358 15.79 18.98 7.78
N VAL A 359 15.18 17.80 7.78
CA VAL A 359 15.79 16.57 7.25
C VAL A 359 15.67 16.46 5.72
N ARG A 360 14.84 17.28 5.07
CA ARG A 360 14.57 17.17 3.62
C ARG A 360 15.82 17.27 2.75
N PRO A 361 16.78 18.19 2.99
CA PRO A 361 18.00 18.26 2.19
C PRO A 361 18.83 16.97 2.22
N GLN A 362 18.69 16.17 3.29
CA GLN A 362 19.40 14.90 3.46
C GLN A 362 18.54 13.67 3.21
N LEU A 363 17.24 13.83 2.96
CA LEU A 363 16.27 12.73 2.95
C LEU A 363 16.60 11.66 1.91
N ARG A 364 17.11 12.06 0.73
CA ARG A 364 17.58 11.10 -0.28
C ARG A 364 18.69 10.20 0.27
N GLN A 365 19.68 10.77 0.95
CA GLN A 365 20.78 10.00 1.53
C GLN A 365 20.33 9.15 2.71
N VAL A 366 19.35 9.63 3.47
CA VAL A 366 18.71 8.87 4.55
C VAL A 366 17.97 7.65 3.99
N VAL A 367 17.22 7.80 2.89
CA VAL A 367 16.59 6.68 2.16
C VAL A 367 17.63 5.64 1.77
N ASP A 368 18.74 6.04 1.14
CA ASP A 368 19.83 5.11 0.80
C ASP A 368 20.35 4.36 2.02
N ARG A 369 20.56 5.07 3.12
CA ARG A 369 21.13 4.47 4.33
C ARG A 369 20.18 3.47 4.97
N LEU A 370 18.88 3.80 5.00
CA LEU A 370 17.83 2.93 5.51
C LEU A 370 17.72 1.66 4.65
N VAL A 371 17.68 1.79 3.32
CA VAL A 371 17.59 0.64 2.40
C VAL A 371 18.86 -0.22 2.45
N ALA A 372 20.04 0.40 2.49
CA ALA A 372 21.31 -0.34 2.59
C ALA A 372 21.43 -1.14 3.90
N ASN A 373 20.76 -0.68 4.96
CA ASN A 373 20.71 -1.33 6.28
C ASN A 373 19.32 -1.90 6.61
N ASP A 374 18.55 -2.25 5.57
CA ASP A 374 17.32 -2.99 5.71
C ASP A 374 17.57 -4.38 6.35
N ARG A 375 16.50 -5.07 6.78
CA ARG A 375 16.65 -6.36 7.46
C ARG A 375 17.35 -7.35 6.52
N PRO A 376 18.40 -8.07 6.96
CA PRO A 376 19.27 -8.83 6.05
C PRO A 376 18.54 -9.81 5.13
N ARG A 377 17.50 -10.51 5.62
CA ARG A 377 16.69 -11.45 4.83
C ARG A 377 15.87 -10.72 3.75
N GLU A 378 15.22 -9.61 4.10
CA GLU A 378 14.42 -8.81 3.17
C GLU A 378 15.29 -8.17 2.09
N ARG A 379 16.45 -7.64 2.48
CA ARG A 379 17.45 -7.09 1.57
C ARG A 379 17.95 -8.15 0.58
N PHE A 380 18.25 -9.36 1.05
CA PHE A 380 18.70 -10.47 0.20
C PHE A 380 17.62 -10.90 -0.79
N ALA A 381 16.38 -11.07 -0.33
CA ALA A 381 15.25 -11.45 -1.18
C ALA A 381 14.98 -10.43 -2.31
N LEU A 382 15.23 -9.15 -2.08
CA LEU A 382 15.06 -8.10 -3.09
C LEU A 382 16.23 -7.96 -4.07
N GLN A 383 17.40 -8.58 -3.83
CA GLN A 383 18.57 -8.44 -4.71
C GLN A 383 18.30 -8.78 -6.18
N PRO A 384 17.62 -9.90 -6.51
CA PRO A 384 17.31 -10.23 -7.90
C PRO A 384 16.45 -9.16 -8.58
N LEU A 385 15.48 -8.60 -7.84
CA LEU A 385 14.61 -7.55 -8.36
C LEU A 385 15.36 -6.23 -8.57
N TRP A 386 16.27 -5.86 -7.66
CA TRP A 386 17.16 -4.71 -7.85
C TRP A 386 18.10 -4.86 -9.03
N ALA A 387 18.58 -6.07 -9.30
CA ALA A 387 19.34 -6.36 -10.52
C ALA A 387 18.45 -6.23 -11.76
N ALA A 388 17.25 -6.81 -11.74
CA ALA A 388 16.31 -6.74 -12.86
C ALA A 388 15.94 -5.30 -13.26
N PHE A 389 15.75 -4.38 -12.30
CA PHE A 389 15.52 -2.96 -12.62
C PHE A 389 16.74 -2.27 -13.23
N ARG A 390 17.95 -2.63 -12.77
CA ARG A 390 19.21 -2.05 -13.25
C ARG A 390 19.55 -2.53 -14.66
N ASP A 391 19.33 -3.82 -14.90
CA ASP A 391 19.71 -4.50 -16.13
C ASP A 391 18.60 -4.44 -17.18
N ARG A 392 17.45 -3.81 -16.85
CA ARG A 392 16.35 -3.61 -17.79
C ARG A 392 16.85 -2.83 -19.02
N PRO A 393 16.58 -3.32 -20.25
CA PRO A 393 16.90 -2.58 -21.45
C PRO A 393 16.27 -1.19 -21.43
N VAL A 394 17.09 -0.19 -21.78
CA VAL A 394 16.66 1.21 -21.83
C VAL A 394 15.69 1.40 -22.98
N THR A 395 14.52 1.96 -22.68
CA THR A 395 13.47 2.20 -23.68
C THR A 395 13.38 3.68 -24.01
N ARG A 396 13.59 4.03 -25.28
CA ARG A 396 13.36 5.38 -25.78
C ARG A 396 12.02 5.45 -26.49
N THR A 397 11.01 5.95 -25.79
CA THR A 397 9.67 6.16 -26.33
C THR A 397 9.69 7.32 -27.34
N ASP A 398 9.01 7.20 -28.46
CA ASP A 398 8.81 8.34 -29.37
C ASP A 398 7.81 9.36 -28.79
N PRO A 399 7.83 10.63 -29.22
CA PRO A 399 6.94 11.65 -28.66
C PRO A 399 5.44 11.36 -28.85
N ALA A 400 5.05 10.67 -29.93
CA ALA A 400 3.65 10.37 -30.20
C ALA A 400 3.14 9.27 -29.27
N ALA A 401 3.94 8.21 -29.05
CA ALA A 401 3.66 7.17 -28.07
C ALA A 401 3.65 7.72 -26.64
N TRP A 402 4.52 8.68 -26.31
CA TRP A 402 4.49 9.35 -24.99
C TRP A 402 3.21 10.15 -24.74
N ARG A 403 2.73 10.85 -25.78
CA ARG A 403 1.44 11.57 -25.72
C ARG A 403 0.26 10.60 -25.64
N ALA A 404 0.29 9.50 -26.40
CA ALA A 404 -0.72 8.46 -26.33
C ALA A 404 -0.78 7.84 -24.92
N LEU A 405 0.37 7.54 -24.32
CA LEU A 405 0.46 7.06 -22.94
C LEU A 405 -0.20 8.04 -21.95
N ALA A 406 0.02 9.34 -22.09
CA ALA A 406 -0.62 10.34 -21.22
C ALA A 406 -2.15 10.29 -21.30
N LEU A 407 -2.70 10.08 -22.50
CA LEU A 407 -4.14 9.89 -22.71
C LEU A 407 -4.63 8.56 -22.14
N ASP A 408 -3.90 7.47 -22.38
CA ASP A 408 -4.26 6.13 -21.92
C ASP A 408 -4.29 6.04 -20.39
N LEU A 409 -3.37 6.73 -19.69
CA LEU A 409 -3.39 6.86 -18.23
C LEU A 409 -4.68 7.53 -17.74
N LYS A 410 -5.10 8.63 -18.37
CA LYS A 410 -6.35 9.34 -18.02
C LYS A 410 -7.58 8.45 -18.28
N ARG A 411 -7.62 7.76 -19.42
CA ARG A 411 -8.69 6.82 -19.75
C ARG A 411 -8.75 5.66 -18.77
N ALA A 412 -7.61 5.09 -18.39
CA ALA A 412 -7.54 4.01 -17.43
C ALA A 412 -8.12 4.42 -16.07
N VAL A 413 -7.82 5.64 -15.60
CA VAL A 413 -8.40 6.20 -14.37
C VAL A 413 -9.92 6.30 -14.49
N LEU A 414 -10.44 6.96 -15.54
CA LEU A 414 -11.89 7.11 -15.72
C LEU A 414 -12.62 5.75 -15.85
N ALA A 415 -12.04 4.81 -16.60
CA ALA A 415 -12.59 3.46 -16.75
C ALA A 415 -12.60 2.68 -15.44
N ASN A 416 -11.54 2.80 -14.64
CA ASN A 416 -11.47 2.17 -13.32
C ASN A 416 -12.48 2.79 -12.34
N THR A 417 -12.62 4.13 -12.34
CA THR A 417 -13.66 4.82 -11.56
C THR A 417 -15.06 4.38 -11.99
N ALA A 418 -15.32 4.22 -13.29
CA ALA A 418 -16.60 3.70 -13.77
C ALA A 418 -16.87 2.26 -13.28
N ALA A 419 -15.86 1.39 -13.32
CA ALA A 419 -15.97 0.03 -12.79
C ALA A 419 -16.23 0.02 -11.28
N LEU A 420 -15.54 0.88 -10.51
CA LEU A 420 -15.79 1.05 -9.09
C LEU A 420 -17.24 1.48 -8.81
N TRP A 421 -17.74 2.47 -9.56
CA TRP A 421 -19.11 2.94 -9.40
C TRP A 421 -20.14 1.89 -9.83
N GLN A 422 -19.83 1.02 -10.79
CA GLN A 422 -20.68 -0.13 -11.13
C GLN A 422 -20.75 -1.14 -9.98
N THR A 423 -19.63 -1.41 -9.31
CA THR A 423 -19.61 -2.24 -8.09
C THR A 423 -20.45 -1.59 -6.98
N ILE A 424 -20.29 -0.28 -6.75
CA ILE A 424 -21.09 0.48 -5.79
C ILE A 424 -22.58 0.42 -6.15
N ALA A 425 -22.93 0.54 -7.43
CA ALA A 425 -24.31 0.44 -7.90
C ALA A 425 -24.91 -0.93 -7.60
N ALA A 426 -24.16 -2.01 -7.84
CA ALA A 426 -24.60 -3.37 -7.53
C ALA A 426 -24.80 -3.59 -6.02
N ASP A 427 -23.86 -3.10 -5.20
CA ASP A 427 -23.97 -3.18 -3.74
C ASP A 427 -25.12 -2.31 -3.21
N ALA A 428 -25.35 -1.12 -3.78
CA ALA A 428 -26.47 -0.26 -3.44
C ALA A 428 -27.82 -0.92 -3.78
N ALA A 429 -27.93 -1.55 -4.94
CA ALA A 429 -29.11 -2.30 -5.35
C ALA A 429 -29.40 -3.47 -4.40
N GLU A 430 -28.37 -4.21 -3.97
CA GLU A 430 -28.50 -5.26 -2.96
C GLU A 430 -28.98 -4.69 -1.62
N LEU A 431 -28.32 -3.64 -1.11
CA LEU A 431 -28.69 -2.99 0.15
C LEU A 431 -30.12 -2.45 0.13
N ALA A 432 -30.59 -1.92 -1.00
CA ALA A 432 -31.95 -1.40 -1.16
C ALA A 432 -33.02 -2.47 -0.89
N THR A 433 -32.70 -3.76 -1.06
CA THR A 433 -33.62 -4.88 -0.79
C THR A 433 -33.63 -5.34 0.68
N GLN A 434 -32.63 -4.94 1.47
CA GLN A 434 -32.46 -5.37 2.87
C GLN A 434 -33.42 -4.63 3.81
N PRO A 435 -33.63 -5.06 5.08
CA PRO A 435 -34.39 -4.28 6.07
C PRO A 435 -33.78 -2.90 6.37
N ALA A 436 -34.59 -1.95 6.86
CA ALA A 436 -34.19 -0.54 7.01
C ALA A 436 -32.97 -0.32 7.91
N ASP A 437 -32.78 -1.12 8.96
CA ASP A 437 -31.62 -1.07 9.86
C ASP A 437 -30.30 -1.42 9.15
N LYS A 438 -30.37 -2.12 8.00
CA LYS A 438 -29.21 -2.49 7.17
C LYS A 438 -28.92 -1.51 6.03
N ARG A 439 -29.78 -0.51 5.81
CA ARG A 439 -29.69 0.47 4.72
C ARG A 439 -28.95 1.76 5.08
N GLN A 440 -28.37 1.85 6.28
CA GLN A 440 -27.82 3.10 6.84
C GLN A 440 -26.76 3.78 5.95
N ALA A 441 -26.06 3.02 5.10
CA ALA A 441 -25.04 3.57 4.19
C ALA A 441 -25.61 4.19 2.89
N LEU A 442 -26.82 3.80 2.45
CA LEU A 442 -27.42 4.26 1.20
C LEU A 442 -27.54 5.79 1.05
N PRO A 443 -28.03 6.56 2.05
CA PRO A 443 -28.22 8.00 1.89
C PRO A 443 -26.90 8.75 1.67
N ASP A 444 -25.78 8.20 2.14
CA ASP A 444 -24.47 8.85 2.13
C ASP A 444 -23.54 8.35 1.02
N LEU A 445 -24.02 7.47 0.13
CA LEU A 445 -23.21 6.95 -0.99
C LEU A 445 -22.66 8.05 -1.89
N HIS A 446 -23.38 9.17 -2.05
CA HIS A 446 -22.91 10.32 -2.81
C HIS A 446 -21.59 10.92 -2.27
N LEU A 447 -21.33 10.81 -0.96
CA LEU A 447 -20.08 11.27 -0.35
C LEU A 447 -18.89 10.39 -0.77
N ALA A 448 -19.13 9.09 -0.97
CA ALA A 448 -18.11 8.16 -1.43
C ALA A 448 -17.69 8.40 -2.89
N LEU A 449 -18.48 9.15 -3.67
CA LEU A 449 -18.19 9.47 -5.07
C LEU A 449 -17.46 10.81 -5.24
N ALA A 450 -17.31 11.61 -4.18
CA ALA A 450 -16.88 13.00 -4.29
C ALA A 450 -15.46 13.15 -4.85
N GLU A 451 -14.49 12.42 -4.28
CA GLU A 451 -13.09 12.48 -4.72
C GLU A 451 -12.92 11.99 -6.16
N ASP A 452 -13.62 10.90 -6.52
CA ASP A 452 -13.66 10.35 -7.87
C ASP A 452 -14.23 11.35 -8.89
N LEU A 453 -15.29 12.07 -8.50
CA LEU A 453 -15.93 13.06 -9.35
C LEU A 453 -15.03 14.27 -9.60
N GLU A 454 -14.36 14.77 -8.56
CA GLU A 454 -13.40 15.88 -8.71
C GLU A 454 -12.24 15.50 -9.66
N LEU A 455 -11.73 14.27 -9.52
CA LEU A 455 -10.71 13.73 -10.41
C LEU A 455 -11.22 13.59 -11.85
N ALA A 456 -12.44 13.07 -12.04
CA ALA A 456 -13.04 12.93 -13.36
C ALA A 456 -13.23 14.30 -14.03
N GLU A 457 -13.78 15.30 -13.33
CA GLU A 457 -13.92 16.66 -13.85
C GLU A 457 -12.58 17.29 -14.23
N ALA A 458 -11.55 17.11 -13.40
CA ALA A 458 -10.21 17.62 -13.70
C ALA A 458 -9.61 16.99 -14.97
N ILE A 459 -9.91 15.72 -15.25
CA ILE A 459 -9.54 15.06 -16.52
C ILE A 459 -10.38 15.63 -17.67
N GLY A 460 -11.70 15.72 -17.51
CA GLY A 460 -12.62 16.21 -18.55
C GLY A 460 -12.33 17.65 -18.98
N ALA A 461 -11.94 18.51 -18.03
CA ALA A 461 -11.56 19.90 -18.29
C ALA A 461 -10.37 20.05 -19.25
N GLN A 462 -9.54 19.01 -19.40
CA GLN A 462 -8.41 18.99 -20.32
C GLN A 462 -8.85 18.78 -21.78
N ARG A 463 -10.14 18.50 -22.03
CA ARG A 463 -10.76 18.35 -23.37
C ARG A 463 -10.12 17.26 -24.24
N GLU A 464 -9.64 16.21 -23.58
CA GLU A 464 -9.12 15.01 -24.22
C GLU A 464 -10.27 14.13 -24.75
N PRO A 465 -10.03 13.24 -25.74
CA PRO A 465 -11.07 12.36 -26.28
C PRO A 465 -11.40 11.20 -25.32
N THR A 466 -12.19 11.49 -24.27
CA THR A 466 -12.58 10.56 -23.18
C THR A 466 -14.10 10.36 -23.06
N ARG A 467 -14.83 10.64 -24.13
CA ARG A 467 -16.31 10.62 -24.15
C ARG A 467 -16.90 9.27 -23.74
N ALA A 468 -16.29 8.17 -24.17
CA ALA A 468 -16.78 6.83 -23.89
C ALA A 468 -16.74 6.52 -22.39
N GLU A 469 -15.64 6.89 -21.73
CA GLU A 469 -15.44 6.70 -20.30
C GLU A 469 -16.42 7.55 -19.47
N PHE A 470 -16.64 8.82 -19.85
CA PHE A 470 -17.66 9.66 -19.21
C PHE A 470 -19.09 9.12 -19.38
N THR A 471 -19.39 8.52 -20.53
CA THR A 471 -20.68 7.85 -20.75
C THR A 471 -20.87 6.68 -19.78
N GLN A 472 -19.82 5.90 -19.53
CA GLN A 472 -19.85 4.79 -18.56
C GLN A 472 -19.98 5.29 -17.11
N LEU A 473 -19.26 6.36 -16.74
CA LEU A 473 -19.39 7.00 -15.42
C LEU A 473 -20.81 7.47 -15.16
N ILE A 474 -21.41 8.15 -16.14
CA ILE A 474 -22.79 8.62 -16.05
C ILE A 474 -23.76 7.45 -15.91
N ALA A 475 -23.58 6.38 -16.69
CA ALA A 475 -24.44 5.19 -16.59
C ALA A 475 -24.33 4.52 -15.20
N ALA A 476 -23.12 4.44 -14.64
CA ALA A 476 -22.91 3.91 -13.29
C ALA A 476 -23.55 4.81 -12.22
N LEU A 477 -23.41 6.13 -12.33
CA LEU A 477 -24.06 7.10 -11.44
C LEU A 477 -25.58 7.00 -11.51
N ASP A 478 -26.15 6.89 -12.71
CA ASP A 478 -27.58 6.71 -12.93
C ASP A 478 -28.09 5.40 -12.26
N ALA A 479 -27.29 4.32 -12.31
CA ALA A 479 -27.60 3.06 -11.62
C ALA A 479 -27.56 3.19 -10.09
N ILE A 480 -26.58 3.91 -9.51
CA ILE A 480 -26.55 4.21 -8.08
C ILE A 480 -27.80 5.03 -7.68
N ALA A 481 -28.10 6.09 -8.44
CA ALA A 481 -29.26 6.95 -8.19
C ALA A 481 -30.58 6.16 -8.24
N ALA A 482 -30.70 5.20 -9.16
CA ALA A 482 -31.87 4.33 -9.27
C ALA A 482 -32.05 3.41 -8.05
N ALA A 483 -30.97 3.00 -7.39
CA ALA A 483 -31.04 2.22 -6.15
C ALA A 483 -31.37 3.09 -4.92
N VAL A 484 -30.83 4.32 -4.84
CA VAL A 484 -30.92 5.18 -3.65
C VAL A 484 -32.21 6.00 -3.62
N THR A 485 -32.55 6.68 -4.72
CA THR A 485 -33.61 7.71 -4.72
C THR A 485 -35.04 7.23 -4.50
N PRO A 486 -35.42 5.96 -4.79
CA PRO A 486 -36.74 5.44 -4.40
C PRO A 486 -36.92 5.34 -2.87
N LEU A 487 -35.82 5.17 -2.13
CA LEU A 487 -35.81 5.03 -0.67
C LEU A 487 -35.48 6.35 0.05
N HIS A 488 -34.71 7.21 -0.61
CA HIS A 488 -34.25 8.51 -0.10
C HIS A 488 -34.53 9.60 -1.14
N ALA A 489 -35.80 10.01 -1.23
CA ALA A 489 -36.25 10.98 -2.24
C ALA A 489 -35.58 12.35 -2.09
N ASP A 490 -35.15 12.71 -0.89
CA ASP A 490 -34.36 13.91 -0.56
C ASP A 490 -33.01 13.96 -1.29
N ARG A 491 -32.48 12.81 -1.75
CA ARG A 491 -31.20 12.73 -2.48
C ARG A 491 -31.32 12.90 -3.99
N ARG A 492 -32.53 13.01 -4.53
CA ARG A 492 -32.76 13.11 -5.98
C ARG A 492 -32.03 14.30 -6.60
N GLU A 493 -32.07 15.46 -5.95
CA GLU A 493 -31.40 16.65 -6.47
C GLU A 493 -29.88 16.50 -6.43
N THR A 494 -29.33 15.94 -5.36
CA THR A 494 -27.89 15.65 -5.25
C THR A 494 -27.40 14.81 -6.42
N TYR A 495 -28.06 13.68 -6.72
CA TYR A 495 -27.64 12.85 -7.87
C TYR A 495 -27.84 13.54 -9.22
N ARG A 496 -28.86 14.40 -9.36
CA ARG A 496 -29.04 15.22 -10.56
C ARG A 496 -27.88 16.20 -10.75
N GLU A 497 -27.44 16.86 -9.69
CA GLU A 497 -26.30 17.78 -9.71
C GLU A 497 -24.99 17.07 -10.06
N LEU A 498 -24.72 15.91 -9.45
CA LEU A 498 -23.55 15.08 -9.79
C LEU A 498 -23.57 14.66 -11.26
N ARG A 499 -24.75 14.34 -11.80
CA ARG A 499 -24.90 13.98 -13.21
C ARG A 499 -24.63 15.17 -14.14
N LEU A 500 -25.14 16.35 -13.79
CA LEU A 500 -24.94 17.58 -14.57
C LEU A 500 -23.47 18.01 -14.63
N ARG A 501 -22.69 17.69 -13.60
CA ARG A 501 -21.24 17.89 -13.56
C ARG A 501 -20.49 17.06 -14.61
N LEU A 502 -20.92 15.82 -14.85
CA LEU A 502 -20.30 14.91 -15.82
C LEU A 502 -20.80 15.09 -17.26
N ALA A 503 -22.06 15.53 -17.43
CA ALA A 503 -22.72 15.59 -18.73
C ALA A 503 -21.95 16.37 -19.83
N PRO A 504 -21.29 17.51 -19.56
CA PRO A 504 -20.54 18.26 -20.58
C PRO A 504 -19.42 17.45 -21.26
N PHE A 505 -18.91 16.41 -20.61
CA PHE A 505 -17.78 15.61 -21.10
C PHE A 505 -18.22 14.35 -21.88
N ALA A 506 -19.53 14.08 -21.94
CA ALA A 506 -20.11 12.91 -22.61
C ALA A 506 -20.76 13.22 -23.98
N VAL A 507 -20.72 14.48 -24.43
CA VAL A 507 -21.37 14.98 -25.66
C VAL A 507 -20.47 14.87 -26.89
#